data_AF-A0A8J3QGG3-F1
#
_entry.id   AF-A0A8J3QGG3-F1
#
_cell.length_a   1.000
_cell.length_b   1.000
_cell.length_c   1.000
_cell.angle_alpha   90.00
_cell.angle_beta   90.00
_cell.angle_gamma   90.00
#
_symmetry.space_group_name_H-M   'P 1'
#
loop_
_entity.id
_entity.type
_entity.pdbx_description
1 polymer ?
#
loop_
_entity_poly.entity_id
_entity_poly.type
_entity_poly.pdbx_seq_one_letter_code
_entity_poly.pdbx_strand_id
1 'polypeptide(L)'
;MRKVFVAISGLMLLAVVLQFYFAAYGSFTVPWPITTEDHHEAFFLHSANADTIMVLSLLAMTAAFLAKAGWRIAMLALTPMLLVVLQIVIFIVAGAAGADIDSVPPVSTPAAHLIVAFHAVNALAVLAASVRTFILALKHDKARSLAPATA
;
A
#
# COMPACT_ATOMS: atom_id res chain seq x y z
N MET A 1 -20.70 -5.24 11.21
CA MET A 1 -19.81 -4.77 10.12
C MET A 1 -18.92 -3.58 10.47
N ARG A 2 -19.32 -2.62 11.33
CA ARG A 2 -18.45 -1.46 11.68
C ARG A 2 -17.13 -1.84 12.34
N LYS A 3 -17.18 -2.67 13.40
CA LYS A 3 -15.97 -3.21 14.05
C LYS A 3 -15.06 -3.98 13.09
N VAL A 4 -15.66 -4.73 12.16
CA VAL A 4 -14.93 -5.44 11.09
C VAL A 4 -14.23 -4.44 10.17
N PHE A 5 -14.92 -3.37 9.74
CA PHE A 5 -14.32 -2.32 8.93
C PHE A 5 -13.16 -1.61 9.66
N VAL A 6 -13.31 -1.32 10.96
CA VAL A 6 -12.23 -0.77 11.80
C VAL A 6 -11.03 -1.73 11.84
N ALA A 7 -11.27 -3.01 12.14
CA ALA A 7 -10.22 -4.01 12.25
C ALA A 7 -9.45 -4.17 10.93
N ILE A 8 -10.16 -4.34 9.81
CA ILE A 8 -9.54 -4.49 8.48
C ILE A 8 -8.78 -3.22 8.08
N SER A 9 -9.34 -2.04 8.33
CA SER A 9 -8.62 -0.77 8.04
C SER A 9 -7.37 -0.59 8.90
N GLY A 10 -7.41 -1.07 10.15
CA GLY A 10 -6.24 -1.08 11.04
C GLY A 10 -5.16 -2.06 10.56
N LEU A 11 -5.55 -3.27 10.15
CA LEU A 11 -4.64 -4.25 9.54
C LEU A 11 -4.04 -3.71 8.24
N MET A 12 -4.84 -3.06 7.39
CA MET A 12 -4.34 -2.42 6.17
C MET A 12 -3.30 -1.35 6.48
N LEU A 13 -3.57 -0.47 7.45
CA LEU A 13 -2.61 0.54 7.88
C LEU A 13 -1.32 -0.09 8.43
N LEU A 14 -1.44 -1.14 9.26
CA LEU A 14 -0.28 -1.88 9.77
C LEU A 14 0.54 -2.50 8.64
N ALA A 15 -0.12 -3.15 7.67
CA ALA A 15 0.55 -3.72 6.50
C ALA A 15 1.29 -2.64 5.70
N VAL A 16 0.70 -1.45 5.53
CA VAL A 16 1.38 -0.34 4.86
C VAL A 16 2.58 0.16 5.65
N VAL A 17 2.51 0.25 6.99
CA VAL A 17 3.69 0.59 7.81
C VAL A 17 4.78 -0.47 7.68
N LEU A 18 4.41 -1.75 7.70
CA LEU A 18 5.33 -2.86 7.47
C LEU A 18 5.95 -2.83 6.07
N GLN A 19 5.25 -2.30 5.05
CA GLN A 19 5.79 -2.15 3.70
C GLN A 19 7.06 -1.28 3.68
N PHE A 20 7.05 -0.18 4.43
CA PHE A 20 8.22 0.70 4.58
C PHE A 20 9.34 0.00 5.35
N TYR A 21 9.00 -0.75 6.40
CA TYR A 21 9.98 -1.55 7.14
C TYR A 21 10.63 -2.60 6.25
N PHE A 22 9.86 -3.35 5.45
CA PHE A 22 10.40 -4.36 4.55
C PHE A 22 11.23 -3.76 3.40
N ALA A 23 10.85 -2.57 2.90
CA ALA A 23 11.67 -1.85 1.93
C ALA A 23 13.03 -1.46 2.52
N ALA A 24 13.03 -0.94 3.76
CA ALA A 24 14.24 -0.59 4.48
C ALA A 24 15.08 -1.84 4.78
N TYR A 25 14.45 -2.90 5.28
CA TYR A 25 15.11 -4.19 5.54
C TYR A 25 15.86 -4.68 4.30
N GLY A 26 15.16 -4.83 3.17
CA GLY A 26 15.81 -5.23 1.91
C GLY A 26 16.97 -4.32 1.56
N SER A 27 16.78 -3.00 1.62
CA SER A 27 17.84 -2.02 1.31
C SER A 27 19.08 -2.12 2.20
N PHE A 28 18.93 -2.56 3.45
CA PHE A 28 20.03 -2.68 4.41
C PHE A 28 20.63 -4.09 4.52
N THR A 29 19.96 -5.13 4.02
CA THR A 29 20.42 -6.52 4.12
C THR A 29 20.98 -7.08 2.82
N VAL A 30 20.79 -6.40 1.69
CA VAL A 30 21.32 -6.88 0.41
C VAL A 30 22.87 -6.92 0.45
N PRO A 31 23.49 -8.08 0.17
CA PRO A 31 24.94 -8.21 0.15
C PRO A 31 25.58 -7.52 -1.06
N TRP A 32 26.87 -7.17 -0.91
CA TRP A 32 27.71 -6.64 -2.00
C TRP A 32 28.90 -7.59 -2.24
N PRO A 33 29.22 -7.95 -3.50
CA PRO A 33 28.56 -7.55 -4.75
C PRO A 33 27.17 -8.19 -4.90
N ILE A 34 26.27 -7.44 -5.52
CA ILE A 34 24.84 -7.76 -5.60
C ILE A 34 24.56 -8.68 -6.79
N THR A 35 23.71 -9.69 -6.61
CA THR A 35 23.12 -10.47 -7.71
C THR A 35 21.61 -10.23 -7.81
N THR A 36 21.00 -10.59 -8.95
CA THR A 36 19.55 -10.54 -9.12
C THR A 36 18.81 -11.44 -8.14
N GLU A 37 19.37 -12.61 -7.82
CA GLU A 37 18.81 -13.53 -6.84
C GLU A 37 18.85 -12.93 -5.43
N ASP A 38 20.01 -12.40 -5.00
CA ASP A 38 20.16 -11.74 -3.69
C ASP A 38 19.18 -10.57 -3.53
N HIS A 39 18.98 -9.79 -4.60
CA HIS A 39 18.04 -8.67 -4.59
C HIS A 39 16.59 -9.16 -4.44
N HIS A 40 16.18 -10.19 -5.17
CA HIS A 40 14.84 -10.76 -5.03
C HIS A 40 14.60 -11.34 -3.63
N GLU A 41 15.56 -12.06 -3.07
CA GLU A 41 15.45 -12.63 -1.73
C GLU A 41 15.32 -11.53 -0.66
N ALA A 42 16.16 -10.49 -0.72
CA ALA A 42 16.14 -9.43 0.26
C ALA A 42 14.85 -8.59 0.24
N PHE A 43 14.25 -8.40 -0.94
CA PHE A 43 12.98 -7.67 -1.12
C PHE A 43 11.74 -8.58 -1.15
N PHE A 44 11.87 -9.88 -0.94
CA PHE A 44 10.75 -10.84 -0.98
C PHE A 44 9.60 -10.43 -0.07
N LEU A 45 9.90 -10.07 1.19
CA LEU A 45 8.88 -9.63 2.16
C LEU A 45 8.18 -8.33 1.72
N HIS A 46 8.91 -7.42 1.09
CA HIS A 46 8.33 -6.19 0.55
C HIS A 46 7.38 -6.48 -0.61
N SER A 47 7.78 -7.36 -1.53
CA SER A 47 6.93 -7.78 -2.65
C SER A 47 5.67 -8.51 -2.16
N ALA A 48 5.82 -9.51 -1.30
CA ALA A 48 4.69 -10.31 -0.79
C ALA A 48 3.69 -9.48 0.04
N ASN A 49 4.17 -8.49 0.80
CA ASN A 49 3.29 -7.63 1.58
C ASN A 49 2.50 -6.63 0.72
N ALA A 50 2.95 -6.31 -0.51
CA ALA A 50 2.18 -5.51 -1.45
C ALA A 50 0.85 -6.20 -1.83
N ASP A 51 0.88 -7.52 -2.07
CA ASP A 51 -0.32 -8.32 -2.33
C ASP A 51 -1.28 -8.31 -1.13
N THR A 52 -0.72 -8.39 0.07
CA THR A 52 -1.48 -8.31 1.32
C THR A 52 -2.22 -6.97 1.43
N ILE A 53 -1.56 -5.86 1.08
CA ILE A 53 -2.17 -4.52 1.06
C ILE A 53 -3.32 -4.46 0.05
N MET A 54 -3.15 -5.03 -1.15
CA MET A 54 -4.20 -5.05 -2.17
C MET A 54 -5.44 -5.81 -1.68
N VAL A 55 -5.25 -7.00 -1.11
CA VAL A 55 -6.35 -7.79 -0.54
C VAL A 55 -7.04 -7.05 0.61
N LEU A 56 -6.27 -6.51 1.55
CA LEU A 56 -6.82 -5.78 2.69
C LEU A 56 -7.58 -4.51 2.25
N SER A 57 -7.13 -3.82 1.22
CA SER A 57 -7.81 -2.66 0.65
C SER A 57 -9.15 -3.02 0.01
N LEU A 58 -9.21 -4.13 -0.74
CA LEU A 58 -10.46 -4.64 -1.31
C LEU A 58 -11.44 -5.07 -0.20
N LEU A 59 -10.94 -5.77 0.82
CA LEU A 59 -11.73 -6.18 1.99
C LEU A 59 -12.21 -4.96 2.79
N ALA A 60 -11.38 -3.92 2.94
CA ALA A 60 -11.74 -2.69 3.62
C ALA A 60 -12.87 -1.95 2.89
N MET A 61 -12.80 -1.84 1.55
CA MET A 61 -13.89 -1.29 0.73
C MET A 61 -15.18 -2.08 0.93
N THR A 62 -15.10 -3.41 0.83
CA THR A 62 -16.27 -4.29 1.00
C THR A 62 -16.88 -4.12 2.39
N ALA A 63 -16.05 -4.12 3.43
CA ALA A 63 -16.48 -3.89 4.81
C ALA A 63 -17.08 -2.49 5.00
N ALA A 64 -16.57 -1.46 4.33
CA ALA A 64 -17.11 -0.10 4.37
C ALA A 64 -18.53 -0.04 3.78
N PHE A 65 -18.77 -0.71 2.64
CA PHE A 65 -20.10 -0.83 2.04
C PHE A 65 -21.07 -1.58 2.97
N LEU A 66 -20.65 -2.74 3.48
CA LEU A 66 -21.46 -3.55 4.40
C LEU A 66 -21.70 -2.85 5.74
N ALA A 67 -20.80 -1.97 6.17
CA ALA A 67 -20.97 -1.10 7.34
C ALA A 67 -21.87 0.11 7.07
N LYS A 68 -22.23 0.39 5.80
CA LYS A 68 -22.97 1.58 5.37
C LYS A 68 -22.22 2.89 5.68
N ALA A 69 -20.89 2.89 5.55
CA ALA A 69 -20.06 4.08 5.79
C ALA A 69 -20.19 5.14 4.67
N GLY A 70 -20.80 4.79 3.53
CA GLY A 70 -21.00 5.67 2.38
C GLY A 70 -19.95 5.47 1.29
N TRP A 71 -20.34 5.78 0.05
CA TRP A 71 -19.55 5.46 -1.15
C TRP A 71 -18.15 6.11 -1.14
N ARG A 72 -18.04 7.36 -0.67
CA ARG A 72 -16.76 8.09 -0.60
C ARG A 72 -15.75 7.39 0.31
N ILE A 73 -16.22 6.86 1.45
CA ILE A 73 -15.35 6.13 2.40
C ILE A 73 -14.96 4.78 1.81
N ALA A 74 -15.88 4.09 1.14
CA ALA A 74 -15.57 2.83 0.48
C ALA A 74 -14.53 3.00 -0.65
N MET A 75 -14.67 4.01 -1.50
CA MET A 75 -13.69 4.30 -2.56
C MET A 75 -12.34 4.74 -2.00
N LEU A 76 -12.32 5.50 -0.91
CA LEU A 76 -11.08 5.81 -0.21
C LEU A 76 -10.39 4.53 0.31
N ALA A 77 -11.15 3.57 0.84
CA ALA A 77 -10.61 2.30 1.31
C ALA A 77 -10.04 1.42 0.18
N LEU A 78 -10.54 1.59 -1.07
CA LEU A 78 -10.00 0.94 -2.27
C LEU A 78 -8.73 1.65 -2.81
N THR A 79 -8.52 2.91 -2.44
CA THR A 79 -7.44 3.74 -3.01
C THR A 79 -6.04 3.14 -2.81
N PRO A 80 -5.68 2.53 -1.66
CA PRO A 80 -4.40 1.83 -1.51
C PRO A 80 -4.14 0.78 -2.59
N MET A 81 -5.13 -0.06 -2.93
CA MET A 81 -5.00 -1.04 -4.02
C MET A 81 -4.68 -0.36 -5.35
N LEU A 82 -5.42 0.70 -5.71
CA LEU A 82 -5.22 1.42 -6.98
C LEU A 82 -3.85 2.09 -7.05
N LEU A 83 -3.36 2.63 -5.93
CA LEU A 83 -2.03 3.21 -5.85
C LEU A 83 -0.92 2.15 -5.88
N VAL A 84 -1.16 0.93 -5.37
CA VAL A 84 -0.22 -0.20 -5.56
C VAL A 84 -0.14 -0.60 -7.04
N VAL A 85 -1.27 -0.64 -7.76
CA VAL A 85 -1.27 -0.85 -9.22
C VAL A 85 -0.49 0.27 -9.93
N LEU A 86 -0.62 1.52 -9.49
CA LEU A 86 0.17 2.63 -10.02
C LEU A 86 1.68 2.45 -9.78
N GLN A 87 2.11 1.76 -8.71
CA GLN A 87 3.54 1.42 -8.55
C GLN A 87 4.05 0.56 -9.70
N ILE A 88 3.27 -0.42 -10.14
CA ILE A 88 3.63 -1.30 -11.26
C ILE A 88 3.77 -0.47 -12.54
N VAL A 89 2.85 0.46 -12.78
CA VAL A 89 2.90 1.37 -13.93
C VAL A 89 4.15 2.25 -13.89
N ILE A 90 4.56 2.76 -12.72
CA ILE A 90 5.79 3.53 -12.55
C ILE A 90 7.01 2.73 -13.04
N PHE A 91 7.11 1.44 -12.68
CA PHE A 91 8.20 0.58 -13.14
C PHE A 91 8.14 0.27 -14.64
N ILE A 92 6.94 0.06 -15.21
CA ILE A 92 6.77 -0.14 -16.67
C ILE A 92 7.26 1.11 -17.43
N VAL A 93 6.88 2.30 -16.97
CA VAL A 93 7.30 3.57 -17.58
C VAL A 93 8.80 3.79 -17.42
N ALA A 94 9.39 3.40 -16.29
CA ALA A 94 10.84 3.43 -16.10
C ALA A 94 11.56 2.50 -17.10
N GLY A 95 11.01 1.31 -17.35
CA GLY A 95 11.51 0.39 -18.38
C GLY A 95 11.55 1.02 -19.77
N ALA A 96 10.46 1.70 -20.15
CA ALA A 96 10.41 2.45 -21.41
C ALA A 96 11.42 3.62 -21.49
N ALA A 97 11.91 4.11 -20.35
CA ALA A 97 12.95 5.14 -20.24
C ALA A 97 14.37 4.56 -20.10
N GLY A 98 14.56 3.26 -20.35
CA GLY A 98 15.85 2.58 -20.32
C GLY A 98 16.24 1.98 -18.97
N ALA A 99 15.29 1.79 -18.05
CA ALA A 99 15.51 0.87 -16.94
C ALA A 99 15.57 -0.57 -17.47
N ASP A 100 16.44 -1.39 -16.88
CA ASP A 100 16.46 -2.82 -17.11
C ASP A 100 16.04 -3.50 -15.81
N ILE A 101 14.79 -3.96 -15.78
CA ILE A 101 14.18 -4.53 -14.57
C ILE A 101 14.85 -5.83 -14.11
N ASP A 102 15.58 -6.49 -15.01
CA ASP A 102 16.30 -7.74 -14.74
C ASP A 102 17.73 -7.47 -14.24
N SER A 103 18.21 -6.23 -14.39
CA SER A 103 19.54 -5.79 -13.95
C SER A 103 19.56 -5.37 -12.47
N VAL A 104 20.74 -5.44 -11.85
CA VAL A 104 20.95 -4.88 -10.51
C VAL A 104 22.19 -3.97 -10.51
N PRO A 105 22.06 -2.66 -10.23
CA PRO A 105 20.80 -1.96 -9.92
C PRO A 105 19.89 -1.84 -11.17
N PRO A 106 18.55 -1.93 -11.01
CA PRO A 106 17.59 -2.02 -12.13
C PRO A 106 17.45 -0.73 -12.95
N VAL A 107 18.20 0.31 -12.60
CA VAL A 107 18.07 1.65 -13.15
C VAL A 107 19.45 2.12 -13.55
N SER A 108 19.66 2.34 -14.85
CA SER A 108 20.97 2.69 -15.42
C SER A 108 21.00 4.09 -16.05
N THR A 109 19.83 4.73 -16.24
CA THR A 109 19.71 6.08 -16.82
C THR A 109 19.20 7.11 -15.80
N PRO A 110 19.61 8.39 -15.87
CA PRO A 110 19.07 9.43 -14.99
C PRO A 110 17.55 9.61 -15.11
N ALA A 111 17.00 9.46 -16.33
CA ALA A 111 15.57 9.57 -16.58
C ALA A 111 14.79 8.46 -15.86
N ALA A 112 15.26 7.22 -15.95
CA ALA A 112 14.63 6.11 -15.26
C ALA A 112 14.72 6.24 -13.72
N HIS A 113 15.81 6.80 -13.18
CA HIS A 113 15.92 7.08 -11.74
C HIS A 113 14.86 8.09 -11.26
N LEU A 114 14.65 9.16 -12.01
CA LEU A 114 13.62 10.16 -11.69
C LEU A 114 12.22 9.54 -11.70
N ILE A 115 11.93 8.66 -12.67
CA ILE A 115 10.64 7.97 -12.76
C ILE A 115 10.45 7.03 -11.57
N VAL A 116 11.44 6.17 -11.28
CA VAL A 116 11.38 5.24 -10.13
C VAL A 116 11.29 6.00 -8.80
N ALA A 117 11.86 7.20 -8.67
CA ALA A 117 11.73 8.01 -7.45
C ALA A 117 10.27 8.36 -7.10
N PHE A 118 9.36 8.42 -8.07
CA PHE A 118 7.93 8.58 -7.80
C PHE A 118 7.34 7.39 -7.04
N HIS A 119 7.98 6.22 -7.05
CA HIS A 119 7.56 5.07 -6.26
C HIS A 119 7.46 5.40 -4.76
N ALA A 120 8.47 6.10 -4.24
CA ALA A 120 8.50 6.52 -2.84
C ALA A 120 7.40 7.56 -2.53
N VAL A 121 7.18 8.52 -3.43
CA VAL A 121 6.12 9.53 -3.28
C VAL A 121 4.73 8.89 -3.32
N ASN A 122 4.52 7.94 -4.23
CA ASN A 122 3.28 7.18 -4.31
C ASN A 122 3.05 6.31 -3.05
N ALA A 123 4.11 5.72 -2.48
CA ALA A 123 4.02 5.00 -1.21
C ALA A 123 3.53 5.89 -0.06
N LEU A 124 3.95 7.16 -0.01
CA LEU A 124 3.41 8.13 0.96
C LEU A 124 1.92 8.40 0.73
N ALA A 125 1.45 8.43 -0.52
CA ALA A 125 0.03 8.54 -0.83
C ALA A 125 -0.77 7.31 -0.35
N VAL A 126 -0.22 6.10 -0.51
CA VAL A 126 -0.81 4.85 0.03
C VAL A 126 -0.96 4.94 1.56
N LEU A 127 0.08 5.42 2.24
CA LEU A 127 0.06 5.65 3.69
C LEU A 127 -1.03 6.65 4.09
N ALA A 128 -1.06 7.82 3.44
CA ALA A 128 -2.04 8.85 3.73
C ALA A 128 -3.49 8.36 3.54
N ALA A 129 -3.76 7.64 2.45
CA ALA A 129 -5.07 7.05 2.18
C ALA A 129 -5.45 6.01 3.25
N SER A 130 -4.50 5.18 3.69
CA SER A 130 -4.73 4.14 4.70
C SER A 130 -4.98 4.74 6.08
N VAL A 131 -4.19 5.73 6.50
CA VAL A 131 -4.40 6.49 7.74
C VAL A 131 -5.77 7.15 7.73
N ARG A 132 -6.13 7.83 6.63
CA ARG A 132 -7.42 8.52 6.53
C ARG A 132 -8.58 7.53 6.58
N THR A 133 -8.47 6.38 5.92
CA THR A 133 -9.48 5.31 5.97
C THR A 133 -9.68 4.81 7.39
N PHE A 134 -8.60 4.52 8.12
CA PHE A 134 -8.68 4.04 9.50
C PHE A 134 -9.32 5.07 10.44
N ILE A 135 -8.94 6.35 10.35
CA ILE A 135 -9.55 7.43 11.13
C ILE A 135 -11.05 7.53 10.85
N LEU A 136 -11.47 7.44 9.59
CA LEU A 136 -12.88 7.51 9.21
C LEU A 136 -13.66 6.27 9.68
N ALA A 137 -13.06 5.09 9.66
CA ALA A 137 -13.64 3.87 10.21
C ALA A 137 -13.91 4.03 11.73
N LEU A 138 -12.94 4.55 12.49
CA LEU A 138 -13.09 4.84 13.92
C LEU A 138 -14.21 5.86 14.19
N LYS A 139 -14.26 6.95 13.42
CA LYS A 139 -15.32 7.96 13.55
C LYS A 139 -16.70 7.39 13.26
N HIS A 140 -16.82 6.57 12.21
CA HIS A 140 -18.08 5.94 11.82
C HIS A 140 -18.59 4.94 12.88
N ASP A 141 -17.70 4.21 13.55
CA ASP A 141 -18.08 3.33 14.66
C ASP A 141 -18.59 4.14 15.87
N LYS A 142 -17.84 5.19 16.28
CA LYS A 142 -18.21 6.09 17.39
C LYS A 142 -19.53 6.83 17.17
N ALA A 143 -19.82 7.27 15.95
CA ALA A 143 -21.07 8.00 15.66
C ALA A 143 -22.33 7.16 15.96
N ARG A 144 -22.25 5.83 15.83
CA ARG A 144 -23.38 4.93 16.15
C ARG A 144 -23.52 4.70 17.65
N SER A 145 -22.43 4.61 18.40
CA SER A 145 -22.49 4.40 19.86
C SER A 145 -23.12 5.58 20.61
N LEU A 146 -23.13 6.77 19.99
CA LEU A 146 -23.74 7.98 20.54
C LEU A 146 -25.20 8.19 20.08
N ALA A 147 -25.69 7.41 19.11
CA ALA A 147 -27.08 7.50 18.69
C ALA A 147 -27.97 6.82 19.75
N PRO A 148 -29.05 7.48 20.24
CA PRO A 148 -29.96 6.85 21.19
C PRO A 148 -30.49 5.54 20.61
N ALA A 149 -30.61 4.52 21.45
CA ALA A 149 -31.27 3.28 21.08
C ALA A 149 -32.73 3.60 20.77
N THR A 150 -33.05 3.78 19.49
CA THR A 150 -34.44 3.84 19.06
C THR A 150 -35.02 2.45 19.29
N ALA A 151 -35.83 2.34 20.35
CA ALA A 151 -36.68 1.20 20.68
C ALA A 151 -37.74 0.97 19.59
#